data_AF-A0A817ZY84-F1
#
_entry.id   AF-A0A817ZY84-F1
#
_cell.length_a   1.000
_cell.length_b   1.000
_cell.length_c   1.000
_cell.angle_alpha   90.00
_cell.angle_beta   90.00
_cell.angle_gamma   90.00
#
_symmetry.space_group_name_H-M   'P 1'
#
loop_
_entity.id
_entity.type
_entity.pdbx_description
1 polymer ?
#
loop_
_entity_poly.entity_id
_entity_poly.type
_entity_poly.pdbx_seq_one_letter_code
_entity_poly.pdbx_strand_id
1 'polypeptide(L)'
;MEEFIQKSLPLLNKFDFCFRRTSSNCSEFHSLHSIINQYRTPFWLEHKYWYVTCDYTISASSSQVILYTKSVNIDSGQILIRCQALSTDDIYYFTKYQSNEKDQVNEKETLTSLDLSSNQIEAPGVRYMADLLENNSILATLSLRDNELRSKGTEYLAYALKTNMTLTTLNLRFNYLDDDGVEILADTLRINTALTILDLACNQIGMMGAKHLTNMLQTNSTLLTLNLWGNRIKDKGAGYLASVLETNKALTALDIGSNHIGDDGAEYLAHALKTNRTLSTLNLQHNSITTSLIQRINELIKKNLSDDS
;
A
#
# COMPACT_ATOMS: atom_id res chain seq x y z
N MET A 1 19.19 14.29 27.51
CA MET A 1 17.81 13.76 27.65
C MET A 1 16.82 14.90 27.89
N GLU A 2 16.97 15.72 28.94
CA GLU A 2 16.13 16.92 29.15
C GLU A 2 16.31 18.02 28.10
N GLU A 3 17.55 18.28 27.67
CA GLU A 3 17.85 19.25 26.59
C GLU A 3 17.27 18.81 25.23
N PHE A 4 17.05 17.51 25.05
CA PHE A 4 16.45 16.89 23.87
C PHE A 4 14.91 16.99 23.93
N ILE A 5 14.32 16.72 25.10
CA ILE A 5 12.88 16.93 25.37
C ILE A 5 12.51 18.41 25.19
N GLN A 6 13.33 19.35 25.65
CA GLN A 6 13.10 20.79 25.47
C GLN A 6 13.17 21.25 24.01
N LYS A 7 13.98 20.61 23.16
CA LYS A 7 14.05 20.94 21.72
C LYS A 7 12.90 20.32 20.92
N SER A 8 12.37 19.18 21.36
CA SER A 8 11.29 18.44 20.68
C SER A 8 9.87 18.86 21.11
N LEU A 9 9.68 19.34 22.34
CA LEU A 9 8.37 19.79 22.86
C LEU A 9 7.73 20.95 22.05
N PRO A 10 8.48 21.98 21.61
CA PRO A 10 7.93 23.05 20.79
C PRO A 10 7.48 22.60 19.39
N LEU A 11 8.07 21.51 18.88
CA LEU A 11 7.71 20.90 17.59
C LEU A 11 6.40 20.12 17.69
N LEU A 12 6.16 19.45 18.83
CA LEU A 12 4.91 18.76 19.15
C LEU A 12 3.73 19.73 19.35
N ASN A 13 3.93 20.83 20.06
CA ASN A 13 2.86 21.78 20.37
C ASN A 13 2.43 22.67 19.18
N LYS A 14 3.19 22.70 18.07
CA LYS A 14 2.82 23.45 16.86
C LYS A 14 1.78 22.74 15.99
N PHE A 15 1.65 21.42 16.08
CA PHE A 15 0.66 20.66 15.30
C PHE A 15 -0.70 20.54 16.00
N ASP A 16 -0.77 20.82 17.31
CA ASP A 16 -2.00 21.00 18.09
C ASP A 16 -2.88 22.16 17.53
N PHE A 17 -2.33 22.96 16.61
CA PHE A 17 -3.04 24.03 15.90
C PHE A 17 -3.77 23.59 14.63
N CYS A 18 -3.47 22.43 14.05
CA CYS A 18 -3.97 22.09 12.70
C CYS A 18 -5.43 21.65 12.62
N PHE A 19 -6.09 21.36 13.75
CA PHE A 19 -7.52 21.04 13.77
C PHE A 19 -8.33 21.81 14.83
N ARG A 20 -7.70 22.70 15.61
CA ARG A 20 -8.35 23.47 16.70
C ARG A 20 -9.26 24.62 16.27
N ARG A 21 -9.67 24.71 14.99
CA ARG A 21 -10.53 25.82 14.53
C ARG A 21 -11.71 25.38 13.68
N THR A 22 -12.56 24.49 14.21
CA THR A 22 -13.99 24.46 13.85
C THR A 22 -14.83 23.71 14.89
N SER A 23 -15.04 24.28 16.08
CA SER A 23 -16.35 24.18 16.78
C SER A 23 -16.32 25.00 18.07
N SER A 24 -17.40 25.74 18.30
CA SER A 24 -17.54 26.78 19.32
C SER A 24 -18.14 26.30 20.65
N ASN A 25 -18.11 25.01 20.97
CA ASN A 25 -18.70 24.48 22.22
C ASN A 25 -17.70 23.62 22.99
N CYS A 26 -16.94 24.26 23.89
CA CYS A 26 -15.96 23.64 24.78
C CYS A 26 -16.52 23.49 26.20
N SER A 27 -16.99 22.30 26.58
CA SER A 27 -17.19 21.93 27.99
C SER A 27 -16.88 20.47 28.33
N GLU A 28 -16.85 19.57 27.35
CA GLU A 28 -16.49 18.14 27.55
C GLU A 28 -14.97 17.86 27.42
N PHE A 29 -14.15 18.86 27.09
CA PHE A 29 -12.72 18.71 26.77
C PHE A 29 -11.82 18.28 27.95
N HIS A 30 -12.21 18.55 29.20
CA HIS A 30 -11.32 18.33 30.36
C HIS A 30 -11.21 16.85 30.78
N SER A 31 -12.19 16.00 30.47
CA SER A 31 -12.18 14.58 30.88
C SER A 31 -11.33 13.71 29.95
N LEU A 32 -11.36 13.95 28.64
CA LEU A 32 -10.58 13.23 27.64
C LEU A 32 -9.08 13.55 27.68
N HIS A 33 -8.72 14.81 27.99
CA HIS A 33 -7.32 15.23 28.08
C HIS A 33 -6.55 14.54 29.23
N SER A 34 -7.23 14.12 30.30
CA SER A 34 -6.61 13.40 31.42
C SER A 34 -6.36 11.91 31.10
N ILE A 35 -7.24 11.29 30.31
CA ILE A 35 -7.13 9.88 29.90
C ILE A 35 -5.98 9.68 28.89
N ILE A 36 -5.71 10.67 28.03
CA ILE A 36 -4.78 10.53 26.90
C ILE A 36 -3.31 10.78 27.28
N ASN A 37 -3.04 11.63 28.28
CA ASN A 37 -1.67 11.80 28.81
C ASN A 37 -1.08 10.52 29.43
N GLN A 38 -1.90 9.48 29.62
CA GLN A 38 -1.48 8.18 30.13
C GLN A 38 -0.85 7.27 29.04
N TYR A 39 -0.99 7.59 27.74
CA TYR A 39 -0.58 6.72 26.62
C TYR A 39 0.53 7.29 25.71
N ARG A 40 1.28 8.30 26.17
CA ARG A 40 2.55 8.70 25.54
C ARG A 40 3.63 7.64 25.80
N THR A 41 3.53 6.47 25.19
CA THR A 41 4.57 5.44 25.28
C THR A 41 5.36 5.35 23.96
N PRO A 42 6.68 5.51 23.99
CA PRO A 42 7.53 5.21 22.83
C PRO A 42 7.44 3.71 22.53
N PHE A 43 6.99 3.34 21.33
CA PHE A 43 7.07 1.96 20.85
C PHE A 43 8.39 1.76 20.12
N TRP A 44 9.27 0.95 20.72
CA TRP A 44 10.56 0.58 20.13
C TRP A 44 10.35 -0.66 19.25
N LEU A 45 10.32 -0.48 17.94
CA LEU A 45 10.39 -1.58 16.97
C LEU A 45 11.83 -1.74 16.49
N GLU A 46 12.32 -2.98 16.53
CA GLU A 46 13.71 -3.36 16.31
C GLU A 46 14.31 -2.69 15.05
N HIS A 47 15.38 -1.93 15.30
CA HIS A 47 16.37 -1.41 14.36
C HIS A 47 16.09 -0.16 13.50
N LYS A 48 15.02 0.63 13.73
CA LYS A 48 14.94 2.01 13.17
C LYS A 48 14.30 2.97 14.16
N TYR A 49 14.91 4.12 14.41
CA TYR A 49 14.43 5.11 15.38
C TYR A 49 13.15 5.79 14.87
N TRP A 50 11.99 5.27 15.28
CA TRP A 50 10.68 5.87 15.01
C TRP A 50 10.12 6.52 16.26
N TYR A 51 9.74 7.79 16.17
CA TYR A 51 8.95 8.46 17.19
C TYR A 51 7.48 8.42 16.80
N VAL A 52 6.65 7.79 17.63
CA VAL A 52 5.20 7.63 17.38
C VAL A 52 4.43 8.55 18.32
N THR A 53 3.62 9.46 17.77
CA THR A 53 2.55 10.11 18.53
C THR A 53 1.23 9.46 18.19
N CYS A 54 0.42 9.21 19.21
CA CYS A 54 -1.01 8.98 19.04
C CYS A 54 -1.69 10.32 19.27
N ASP A 55 -2.27 10.87 18.23
CA ASP A 55 -3.06 12.08 18.30
C ASP A 55 -4.49 11.77 17.88
N TYR A 56 -5.39 12.64 18.28
CA TYR A 56 -6.78 12.57 17.87
C TYR A 56 -7.19 13.92 17.30
N THR A 57 -8.02 13.88 16.28
CA THR A 57 -8.76 15.05 15.82
C THR A 57 -10.24 14.73 15.82
N ILE A 58 -11.06 15.76 15.94
CA ILE A 58 -12.50 15.59 15.79
C ILE A 58 -12.79 15.90 14.33
N SER A 59 -13.37 14.92 13.64
CA SER A 59 -13.89 15.07 12.29
C SER A 59 -14.73 16.34 12.18
N ALA A 60 -14.34 17.23 11.27
CA ALA A 60 -15.07 18.48 11.04
C ALA A 60 -16.46 18.25 10.45
N SER A 61 -16.70 17.10 9.81
CA SER A 61 -17.97 16.73 9.19
C SER A 61 -18.86 15.88 10.10
N SER A 62 -18.28 14.94 10.85
CA SER A 62 -19.05 13.91 11.57
C SER A 62 -19.00 14.02 13.09
N SER A 63 -18.16 14.91 13.63
CA SER A 63 -17.87 14.99 15.07
C SER A 63 -17.34 13.69 15.68
N GLN A 64 -16.93 12.71 14.86
CA GLN A 64 -16.25 11.49 15.31
C GLN A 64 -14.81 11.80 15.71
N VAL A 65 -14.31 11.06 16.69
CA VAL A 65 -12.88 11.10 17.07
C VAL A 65 -12.09 10.28 16.05
N ILE A 66 -11.34 10.97 15.20
CA ILE A 66 -10.36 10.37 14.31
C ILE A 66 -9.09 10.17 15.12
N LEU A 67 -8.69 8.91 15.25
CA LEU A 67 -7.40 8.56 15.82
C LEU A 67 -6.40 8.47 14.67
N TYR A 68 -5.27 9.16 14.81
CA TYR A 68 -4.16 8.98 13.90
C TYR A 68 -2.86 8.82 14.66
N THR A 69 -1.95 8.05 14.07
CA THR A 69 -0.59 7.96 14.56
C THR A 69 0.35 8.60 13.56
N LYS A 70 1.18 9.54 14.04
CA LYS A 70 2.29 10.11 13.28
C LYS A 70 3.56 9.41 13.73
N SER A 71 4.23 8.75 12.80
CA SER A 71 5.53 8.12 13.03
C SER A 71 6.58 8.88 12.23
N VAL A 72 7.64 9.36 12.89
CA VAL A 72 8.75 10.06 12.22
C VAL A 72 10.02 9.22 12.34
N ASN A 73 10.65 8.92 11.20
CA ASN A 73 11.97 8.33 11.17
C ASN A 73 13.01 9.41 11.47
N ILE A 74 13.76 9.24 12.57
CA ILE A 74 14.68 10.28 13.07
C ILE A 74 15.89 10.47 12.14
N ASP A 75 16.32 9.42 11.44
CA ASP A 75 17.52 9.45 10.59
C ASP A 75 17.21 10.03 9.20
N SER A 76 16.07 9.68 8.62
CA SER A 76 15.69 10.09 7.25
C SER A 76 14.74 11.29 7.19
N GLY A 77 14.14 11.70 8.32
CA GLY A 77 13.09 12.72 8.35
C GLY A 77 11.77 12.28 7.69
N GLN A 78 11.65 11.01 7.30
CA GLN A 78 10.46 10.47 6.67
C GLN A 78 9.29 10.42 7.66
N ILE A 79 8.13 10.86 7.19
CA ILE A 79 6.90 10.82 7.97
C ILE A 79 5.99 9.72 7.42
N LEU A 80 5.50 8.89 8.34
CA LEU A 80 4.40 7.97 8.13
C LEU A 80 3.21 8.44 8.94
N ILE A 81 2.07 8.61 8.28
CA ILE A 81 0.79 8.88 8.94
C ILE A 81 -0.09 7.65 8.76
N ARG A 82 -0.64 7.15 9.88
CA ARG A 82 -1.70 6.14 9.87
C ARG A 82 -2.96 6.74 10.45
N CYS A 83 -4.05 6.73 9.68
CA CYS A 83 -5.35 7.23 10.13
C CYS A 83 -6.35 6.07 10.28
N GLN A 84 -7.23 6.15 11.29
CA GLN A 84 -8.31 5.20 11.51
C GLN A 84 -9.64 5.93 11.73
N ALA A 85 -10.74 5.25 11.37
CA ALA A 85 -12.12 5.75 11.46
C ALA A 85 -12.36 7.06 10.66
N LEU A 86 -11.78 7.20 9.47
CA LEU A 86 -12.04 8.33 8.60
C LEU A 86 -13.35 8.15 7.82
N SER A 87 -14.21 9.17 7.83
CA SER A 87 -15.29 9.28 6.85
C SER A 87 -14.77 9.78 5.50
N THR A 88 -15.58 9.62 4.44
CA THR A 88 -15.30 10.20 3.12
C THR A 88 -15.02 11.70 3.17
N ASP A 89 -15.75 12.43 4.03
CA ASP A 89 -15.56 13.87 4.19
C ASP A 89 -14.22 14.19 4.89
N ASP A 90 -13.77 13.34 5.82
CA ASP A 90 -12.47 13.53 6.47
C ASP A 90 -11.33 13.35 5.48
N ILE A 91 -11.47 12.40 4.56
CA ILE A 91 -10.53 12.19 3.45
C ILE A 91 -10.52 13.39 2.52
N TYR A 92 -11.69 13.97 2.22
CA TYR A 92 -11.78 15.21 1.45
C TYR A 92 -11.02 16.37 2.12
N TYR A 93 -11.23 16.61 3.41
CA TYR A 93 -10.53 17.69 4.10
C TYR A 93 -9.03 17.44 4.23
N PHE A 94 -8.62 16.21 4.52
CA PHE A 94 -7.21 15.82 4.59
C PHE A 94 -6.50 16.05 3.26
N THR A 95 -7.10 15.61 2.15
CA THR A 95 -6.51 15.76 0.81
C THR A 95 -6.37 17.20 0.40
N LYS A 96 -7.38 18.03 0.69
CA LYS A 96 -7.32 19.47 0.44
C LYS A 96 -6.20 20.13 1.24
N TYR A 97 -6.03 19.78 2.51
CA TYR A 97 -4.96 20.33 3.32
C TYR A 97 -3.57 19.98 2.74
N GLN A 98 -3.33 18.71 2.44
CA GLN A 98 -2.06 18.24 1.86
C GLN A 98 -1.77 18.87 0.49
N SER A 99 -2.81 19.16 -0.31
CA SER A 99 -2.64 19.85 -1.60
C SER A 99 -2.26 21.33 -1.47
N ASN A 100 -2.58 21.97 -0.34
CA ASN A 100 -2.37 23.39 -0.07
C ASN A 100 -1.05 23.72 0.66
N GLU A 101 -0.28 22.72 1.12
CA GLU A 101 1.01 22.94 1.82
C GLU A 101 2.15 23.45 0.91
N LYS A 102 1.91 23.71 -0.38
CA LYS A 102 2.90 24.28 -1.31
C LYS A 102 3.50 25.62 -0.84
N ASP A 103 2.84 26.34 0.08
CA ASP A 103 3.22 27.70 0.51
C ASP A 103 3.88 27.79 1.90
N GLN A 104 4.13 26.69 2.61
CA GLN A 104 4.80 26.71 3.93
C GLN A 104 5.86 25.62 4.09
N VAL A 105 6.90 25.68 3.27
CA VAL A 105 8.06 24.78 3.39
C VAL A 105 8.92 25.21 4.59
N ASN A 106 8.82 24.47 5.70
CA ASN A 106 9.94 24.32 6.63
C ASN A 106 10.74 23.08 6.20
N GLU A 107 12.03 23.29 5.96
CA GLU A 107 12.99 22.44 5.21
C GLU A 107 13.31 21.03 5.73
N LYS A 108 12.44 20.30 6.47
CA LYS A 108 12.87 18.99 7.01
C LYS A 108 11.87 17.85 7.11
N GLU A 109 10.61 18.05 6.76
CA GLU A 109 9.57 17.07 7.03
C GLU A 109 8.70 16.88 5.78
N THR A 110 8.78 15.70 5.16
CA THR A 110 8.00 15.38 3.95
C THR A 110 7.19 14.10 4.17
N LEU A 111 5.90 14.14 3.88
CA LEU A 111 5.02 12.99 3.98
C LEU A 111 5.31 12.01 2.84
N THR A 112 6.11 10.98 3.11
CA THR A 112 6.50 9.98 2.11
C THR A 112 5.65 8.72 2.18
N SER A 113 4.96 8.47 3.30
CA SER A 113 4.13 7.28 3.49
C SER A 113 2.79 7.62 4.14
N LEU A 114 1.71 7.13 3.55
CA LEU A 114 0.35 7.33 4.03
C LEU A 114 -0.37 5.97 4.14
N ASP A 115 -0.87 5.67 5.33
CA ASP A 115 -1.62 4.46 5.62
C ASP A 115 -3.04 4.81 6.06
N LEU A 116 -4.00 4.47 5.21
CA LEU A 116 -5.42 4.67 5.42
C LEU A 116 -6.14 3.32 5.47
N SER A 117 -5.46 2.30 5.98
CA SER A 117 -6.06 0.98 6.13
C SER A 117 -7.25 0.96 7.10
N SER A 118 -8.24 0.10 6.81
CA SER A 118 -9.39 -0.16 7.70
C SER A 118 -10.23 1.09 8.00
N ASN A 119 -10.56 1.88 6.97
CA ASN A 119 -11.31 3.13 7.07
C ASN A 119 -12.66 3.12 6.34
N GLN A 120 -13.12 1.97 5.83
CA GLN A 120 -14.37 1.86 5.06
C GLN A 120 -14.42 2.84 3.86
N ILE A 121 -13.25 3.09 3.24
CA ILE A 121 -13.14 4.02 2.12
C ILE A 121 -13.79 3.41 0.88
N GLU A 122 -14.91 3.99 0.46
CA GLU A 122 -15.58 3.65 -0.79
C GLU A 122 -15.05 4.50 -1.96
N ALA A 123 -15.46 4.16 -3.19
CA ALA A 123 -15.02 4.85 -4.42
C ALA A 123 -15.04 6.39 -4.37
N PRO A 124 -16.03 7.09 -3.78
CA PRO A 124 -15.98 8.54 -3.65
C PRO A 124 -14.81 9.06 -2.81
N GLY A 125 -14.46 8.38 -1.71
CA GLY A 125 -13.29 8.73 -0.89
C GLY A 125 -11.99 8.52 -1.66
N VAL A 126 -11.93 7.47 -2.47
CA VAL A 126 -10.78 7.16 -3.33
C VAL A 126 -10.56 8.23 -4.40
N ARG A 127 -11.62 8.86 -4.91
CA ARG A 127 -11.49 9.98 -5.85
C ARG A 127 -10.68 11.12 -5.25
N TYR A 128 -10.91 11.47 -3.98
CA TYR A 128 -10.10 12.49 -3.31
C TYR A 128 -8.65 12.06 -3.12
N MET A 129 -8.40 10.76 -2.92
CA MET A 129 -7.04 10.20 -2.90
C MET A 129 -6.35 10.30 -4.26
N ALA A 130 -7.08 10.06 -5.34
CA ALA A 130 -6.59 10.23 -6.70
C ALA A 130 -6.20 11.70 -6.95
N ASP A 131 -7.06 12.65 -6.58
CA ASP A 131 -6.76 14.08 -6.68
C ASP A 131 -5.49 14.48 -5.88
N LEU A 132 -5.27 13.86 -4.71
CA LEU A 132 -4.04 14.05 -3.93
C LEU A 132 -2.83 13.49 -4.68
N LEU A 133 -2.92 12.27 -5.22
CA LEU A 133 -1.81 11.63 -5.94
C LEU A 133 -1.43 12.39 -7.22
N GLU A 134 -2.38 13.01 -7.91
CA GLU A 134 -2.08 13.83 -9.10
C GLU A 134 -1.24 15.06 -8.78
N ASN A 135 -1.43 15.63 -7.59
CA ASN A 135 -0.78 16.86 -7.17
C ASN A 135 0.41 16.64 -6.24
N ASN A 136 0.61 15.41 -5.76
CA ASN A 136 1.66 15.03 -4.84
C ASN A 136 2.85 14.40 -5.58
N SER A 137 4.02 14.99 -5.38
CA SER A 137 5.30 14.56 -5.99
C SER A 137 6.31 14.05 -4.96
N ILE A 138 5.83 13.59 -3.80
CA ILE A 138 6.67 13.19 -2.66
C ILE A 138 6.24 11.82 -2.14
N LEU A 139 4.93 11.55 -2.09
CA LEU A 139 4.35 10.34 -1.54
C LEU A 139 4.87 9.13 -2.34
N ALA A 140 5.59 8.26 -1.63
CA ALA A 140 6.21 7.06 -2.17
C ALA A 140 5.42 5.80 -1.80
N THR A 141 4.72 5.81 -0.67
CA THR A 141 3.96 4.67 -0.16
C THR A 141 2.54 5.05 0.17
N LEU A 142 1.58 4.30 -0.37
CA LEU A 142 0.16 4.43 -0.05
C LEU A 142 -0.43 3.05 0.31
N SER A 143 -1.04 2.97 1.48
CA SER A 143 -1.83 1.81 1.91
C SER A 143 -3.30 2.18 2.02
N LEU A 144 -4.12 1.51 1.23
CA LEU A 144 -5.59 1.55 1.26
C LEU A 144 -6.17 0.20 1.66
N ARG A 145 -5.39 -0.64 2.33
CA ARG A 145 -5.79 -2.00 2.72
C ARG A 145 -7.11 -2.01 3.50
N ASP A 146 -7.95 -3.02 3.29
CA ASP A 146 -9.16 -3.25 4.11
C ASP A 146 -10.14 -2.08 4.01
N ASN A 147 -10.53 -1.75 2.78
CA ASN A 147 -11.50 -0.71 2.42
C ASN A 147 -12.46 -1.25 1.35
N GLU A 148 -13.29 -0.40 0.75
CA GLU A 148 -14.33 -0.80 -0.21
C GLU A 148 -14.17 -0.11 -1.57
N LEU A 149 -12.93 -0.04 -2.07
CA LEU A 149 -12.59 0.58 -3.35
C LEU A 149 -13.43 0.02 -4.51
N ARG A 150 -13.49 -1.33 -4.62
CA ARG A 150 -14.09 -2.04 -5.76
C ARG A 150 -13.48 -1.56 -7.10
N SER A 151 -14.09 -1.92 -8.22
CA SER A 151 -13.60 -1.56 -9.56
C SER A 151 -13.65 -0.04 -9.77
N LYS A 152 -14.68 0.64 -9.26
CA LYS A 152 -14.84 2.10 -9.43
C LYS A 152 -13.79 2.92 -8.69
N GLY A 153 -13.43 2.54 -7.46
CA GLY A 153 -12.33 3.18 -6.73
C GLY A 153 -10.99 2.95 -7.42
N THR A 154 -10.80 1.74 -7.96
CA THR A 154 -9.59 1.39 -8.72
C THR A 154 -9.45 2.24 -9.99
N GLU A 155 -10.55 2.56 -10.67
CA GLU A 155 -10.56 3.48 -11.82
C GLU A 155 -10.01 4.88 -11.45
N TYR A 156 -10.42 5.44 -10.32
CA TYR A 156 -9.91 6.74 -9.86
C TYR A 156 -8.41 6.68 -9.56
N LEU A 157 -7.94 5.64 -8.84
CA LEU A 157 -6.51 5.47 -8.58
C LEU A 157 -5.72 5.28 -9.87
N ALA A 158 -6.23 4.46 -10.79
CA ALA A 158 -5.59 4.20 -12.06
C ALA A 158 -5.49 5.46 -12.93
N TYR A 159 -6.43 6.41 -12.81
CA TYR A 159 -6.31 7.70 -13.49
C TYR A 159 -5.15 8.53 -12.92
N ALA A 160 -5.06 8.67 -11.60
CA ALA A 160 -3.97 9.41 -10.96
C ALA A 160 -2.58 8.78 -11.17
N LEU A 161 -2.51 7.44 -11.17
CA LEU A 161 -1.27 6.69 -11.43
C LEU A 161 -0.73 6.86 -12.85
N LYS A 162 -1.51 7.36 -13.82
CA LYS A 162 -0.98 7.64 -15.16
C LYS A 162 0.08 8.74 -15.15
N THR A 163 -0.05 9.70 -14.23
CA THR A 163 0.83 10.87 -14.15
C THR A 163 1.67 10.88 -12.88
N ASN A 164 1.26 10.16 -11.82
CA ASN A 164 2.05 10.04 -10.61
C ASN A 164 3.28 9.15 -10.85
N MET A 165 4.46 9.77 -10.78
CA MET A 165 5.76 9.11 -10.99
C MET A 165 6.55 8.95 -9.69
N THR A 166 5.92 9.13 -8.52
CA THR A 166 6.61 9.09 -7.22
C THR A 166 6.18 7.93 -6.35
N LEU A 167 4.95 7.42 -6.54
CA LEU A 167 4.43 6.32 -5.77
C LEU A 167 5.11 5.01 -6.20
N THR A 168 5.97 4.49 -5.32
CA THR A 168 6.71 3.25 -5.53
C THR A 168 6.03 2.04 -4.91
N THR A 169 5.18 2.22 -3.90
CA THR A 169 4.51 1.14 -3.18
C THR A 169 3.03 1.42 -2.99
N LEU A 170 2.20 0.50 -3.47
CA LEU A 170 0.74 0.59 -3.37
C LEU A 170 0.16 -0.69 -2.78
N ASN A 171 -0.56 -0.56 -1.66
CA ASN A 171 -1.24 -1.67 -1.01
C ASN A 171 -2.76 -1.52 -1.13
N LEU A 172 -3.38 -2.41 -1.92
CA LEU A 172 -4.81 -2.52 -2.17
C LEU A 172 -5.38 -3.84 -1.65
N ARG A 173 -4.75 -4.47 -0.66
CA ARG A 173 -5.23 -5.72 -0.08
C ARG A 173 -6.63 -5.56 0.51
N PHE A 174 -7.50 -6.57 0.42
CA PHE A 174 -8.87 -6.53 0.98
C PHE A 174 -9.68 -5.31 0.51
N ASN A 175 -9.90 -5.18 -0.80
CA ASN A 175 -10.61 -4.03 -1.37
C ASN A 175 -11.73 -4.39 -2.35
N TYR A 176 -12.09 -5.66 -2.41
CA TYR A 176 -13.10 -6.19 -3.30
C TYR A 176 -12.82 -5.91 -4.79
N LEU A 177 -11.56 -5.78 -5.19
CA LEU A 177 -11.19 -5.67 -6.60
C LEU A 177 -11.54 -6.96 -7.34
N ASP A 178 -12.15 -6.83 -8.51
CA ASP A 178 -12.44 -7.92 -9.44
C ASP A 178 -11.57 -7.80 -10.70
N ASP A 179 -11.85 -8.66 -11.68
CA ASP A 179 -11.10 -8.72 -12.93
C ASP A 179 -11.17 -7.40 -13.72
N ASP A 180 -12.32 -6.72 -13.70
CA ASP A 180 -12.52 -5.43 -14.38
C ASP A 180 -11.71 -4.31 -13.72
N GLY A 181 -11.70 -4.26 -12.37
CA GLY A 181 -10.86 -3.31 -11.64
C GLY A 181 -9.37 -3.53 -11.91
N VAL A 182 -8.94 -4.79 -11.99
CA VAL A 182 -7.54 -5.14 -12.30
C VAL A 182 -7.19 -4.84 -13.75
N GLU A 183 -8.10 -5.02 -14.71
CA GLU A 183 -7.87 -4.64 -16.11
C GLU A 183 -7.48 -3.16 -16.23
N ILE A 184 -8.28 -2.28 -15.62
CA ILE A 184 -8.04 -0.83 -15.64
C ILE A 184 -6.69 -0.50 -15.01
N LEU A 185 -6.38 -1.10 -13.84
CA LEU A 185 -5.10 -0.89 -13.17
C LEU A 185 -3.92 -1.40 -14.01
N ALA A 186 -4.04 -2.59 -14.61
CA ALA A 186 -3.02 -3.20 -15.43
C ALA A 186 -2.71 -2.34 -16.67
N ASP A 187 -3.72 -1.79 -17.34
CA ASP A 187 -3.50 -0.92 -18.49
C ASP A 187 -2.78 0.39 -18.13
N THR A 188 -3.09 0.99 -16.98
CA THR A 188 -2.30 2.13 -16.47
C THR A 188 -0.86 1.73 -16.15
N LEU A 189 -0.64 0.58 -15.51
CA LEU A 189 0.70 0.14 -15.10
C LEU A 189 1.60 -0.25 -16.28
N ARG A 190 1.08 -0.37 -17.51
CA ARG A 190 1.93 -0.49 -18.71
C ARG A 190 2.79 0.74 -18.94
N ILE A 191 2.28 1.93 -18.59
CA ILE A 191 2.95 3.21 -18.82
C ILE A 191 3.53 3.82 -17.54
N ASN A 192 3.01 3.43 -16.37
CA ASN A 192 3.61 3.85 -15.10
C ASN A 192 4.96 3.14 -14.90
N THR A 193 6.02 3.92 -14.76
CA THR A 193 7.39 3.42 -14.54
C THR A 193 7.93 3.73 -13.14
N ALA A 194 7.05 4.11 -12.19
CA ALA A 194 7.43 4.43 -10.82
C ALA A 194 7.10 3.29 -9.84
N LEU A 195 5.98 2.59 -10.05
CA LEU A 195 5.52 1.58 -9.12
C LEU A 195 6.41 0.33 -9.17
N THR A 196 6.94 -0.06 -8.01
CA THR A 196 7.84 -1.21 -7.84
C THR A 196 7.23 -2.33 -6.98
N ILE A 197 6.29 -1.99 -6.10
CA ILE A 197 5.59 -2.93 -5.23
C ILE A 197 4.09 -2.71 -5.34
N LEU A 198 3.36 -3.76 -5.70
CA LEU A 198 1.91 -3.78 -5.77
C LEU A 198 1.35 -4.96 -4.96
N ASP A 199 0.56 -4.65 -3.95
CA ASP A 199 -0.16 -5.66 -3.16
C ASP A 199 -1.66 -5.65 -3.48
N LEU A 200 -2.12 -6.75 -4.10
CA LEU A 200 -3.49 -7.03 -4.49
C LEU A 200 -4.07 -8.24 -3.74
N ALA A 201 -3.47 -8.63 -2.61
CA ALA A 201 -3.90 -9.80 -1.87
C ALA A 201 -5.36 -9.70 -1.38
N CYS A 202 -6.00 -10.83 -1.15
CA CYS A 202 -7.35 -10.94 -0.61
C CYS A 202 -8.40 -10.12 -1.39
N ASN A 203 -8.35 -10.16 -2.71
CA ASN A 203 -9.36 -9.56 -3.58
C ASN A 203 -10.17 -10.67 -4.28
N GLN A 204 -10.90 -10.33 -5.34
CA GLN A 204 -11.74 -11.24 -6.11
C GLN A 204 -11.16 -11.51 -7.51
N ILE A 205 -9.83 -11.44 -7.63
CA ILE A 205 -9.12 -11.54 -8.91
C ILE A 205 -9.17 -13.01 -9.38
N GLY A 206 -9.78 -13.21 -10.53
CA GLY A 206 -9.90 -14.49 -11.20
C GLY A 206 -8.83 -14.71 -12.27
N MET A 207 -9.08 -15.69 -13.14
CA MET A 207 -8.18 -16.02 -14.24
C MET A 207 -8.05 -14.86 -15.26
N MET A 208 -9.08 -14.02 -15.41
CA MET A 208 -9.03 -12.91 -16.38
C MET A 208 -8.19 -11.77 -15.82
N GLY A 209 -8.33 -11.41 -14.54
CA GLY A 209 -7.45 -10.45 -13.88
C GLY A 209 -5.98 -10.88 -13.93
N ALA A 210 -5.71 -12.18 -13.73
CA ALA A 210 -4.36 -12.74 -13.93
C ALA A 210 -3.84 -12.51 -15.36
N LYS A 211 -4.70 -12.67 -16.38
CA LYS A 211 -4.37 -12.41 -17.79
C LYS A 211 -4.07 -10.93 -18.04
N HIS A 212 -4.85 -10.02 -17.48
CA HIS A 212 -4.60 -8.58 -17.63
C HIS A 212 -3.25 -8.18 -17.00
N LEU A 213 -2.96 -8.67 -15.79
CA LEU A 213 -1.66 -8.48 -15.13
C LEU A 213 -0.51 -9.07 -15.95
N THR A 214 -0.69 -10.27 -16.50
CA THR A 214 0.28 -10.92 -17.40
C THR A 214 0.59 -10.04 -18.60
N ASN A 215 -0.44 -9.52 -19.28
CA ASN A 215 -0.24 -8.64 -20.42
C ASN A 215 0.49 -7.35 -20.02
N MET A 216 0.22 -6.79 -18.85
CA MET A 216 0.93 -5.60 -18.34
C MET A 216 2.41 -5.91 -18.06
N LEU A 217 2.70 -7.04 -17.41
CA LEU A 217 4.05 -7.49 -17.09
C LEU A 217 4.90 -7.80 -18.33
N GLN A 218 4.30 -8.02 -19.50
CA GLN A 218 5.06 -8.19 -20.75
C GLN A 218 5.86 -6.92 -21.11
N THR A 219 5.37 -5.74 -20.74
CA THR A 219 5.99 -4.46 -21.08
C THR A 219 6.49 -3.70 -19.86
N ASN A 220 5.91 -3.91 -18.68
CA ASN A 220 6.35 -3.25 -17.46
C ASN A 220 7.66 -3.88 -16.95
N SER A 221 8.69 -3.04 -16.85
CA SER A 221 10.02 -3.43 -16.36
C SER A 221 10.37 -2.81 -15.00
N THR A 222 9.39 -2.26 -14.28
CA THR A 222 9.62 -1.52 -13.02
C THR A 222 9.02 -2.23 -11.82
N LEU A 223 7.94 -3.00 -12.02
CA LEU A 223 7.30 -3.76 -10.96
C LEU A 223 8.18 -4.96 -10.57
N LEU A 224 8.70 -4.92 -9.34
CA LEU A 224 9.60 -5.92 -8.78
C LEU A 224 8.85 -6.93 -7.90
N THR A 225 7.82 -6.45 -7.19
CA THR A 225 7.03 -7.27 -6.27
C THR A 225 5.54 -7.19 -6.60
N LEU A 226 4.93 -8.36 -6.81
CA LEU A 226 3.49 -8.49 -7.01
C LEU A 226 2.93 -9.52 -6.02
N ASN A 227 2.01 -9.08 -5.17
CA ASN A 227 1.29 -9.94 -4.24
C ASN A 227 -0.16 -10.16 -4.70
N LEU A 228 -0.51 -11.41 -4.98
CA LEU A 228 -1.84 -11.87 -5.38
C LEU A 228 -2.39 -12.93 -4.42
N TRP A 229 -1.83 -13.05 -3.21
CA TRP A 229 -2.26 -14.03 -2.23
C TRP A 229 -3.77 -13.98 -1.97
N GLY A 230 -4.45 -15.11 -1.82
CA GLY A 230 -5.86 -15.13 -1.39
C GLY A 230 -6.84 -14.64 -2.45
N ASN A 231 -6.58 -14.90 -3.72
CA ASN A 231 -7.45 -14.59 -4.85
C ASN A 231 -8.04 -15.89 -5.47
N ARG A 232 -8.56 -15.84 -6.69
CA ARG A 232 -9.23 -16.95 -7.39
C ARG A 232 -8.58 -17.24 -8.75
N ILE A 233 -7.25 -17.16 -8.81
CA ILE A 233 -6.45 -17.23 -10.04
C ILE A 233 -6.61 -18.58 -10.76
N LYS A 234 -6.62 -19.70 -10.01
CA LYS A 234 -6.72 -21.09 -10.52
C LYS A 234 -5.61 -21.46 -11.53
N ASP A 235 -5.62 -22.71 -12.01
CA ASP A 235 -4.57 -23.25 -12.88
C ASP A 235 -4.38 -22.46 -14.18
N LYS A 236 -5.47 -22.06 -14.83
CA LYS A 236 -5.40 -21.29 -16.08
C LYS A 236 -4.79 -19.90 -15.87
N GLY A 237 -5.10 -19.25 -14.74
CA GLY A 237 -4.49 -17.98 -14.36
C GLY A 237 -3.00 -18.14 -14.03
N ALA A 238 -2.62 -19.22 -13.34
CA ALA A 238 -1.22 -19.57 -13.10
C ALA A 238 -0.45 -19.82 -14.41
N GLY A 239 -1.09 -20.44 -15.41
CA GLY A 239 -0.52 -20.60 -16.75
C GLY A 239 -0.24 -19.27 -17.46
N TYR A 240 -1.12 -18.27 -17.33
CA TYR A 240 -0.84 -16.93 -17.85
C TYR A 240 0.37 -16.30 -17.13
N LEU A 241 0.40 -16.34 -15.79
CA LEU A 241 1.53 -15.80 -15.03
C LEU A 241 2.85 -16.50 -15.38
N ALA A 242 2.83 -17.83 -15.54
CA ALA A 242 3.99 -18.59 -15.99
C ALA A 242 4.51 -18.10 -17.35
N SER A 243 3.62 -17.84 -18.31
CA SER A 243 4.00 -17.40 -19.65
C SER A 243 4.78 -16.07 -19.66
N VAL A 244 4.45 -15.13 -18.75
CA VAL A 244 5.19 -13.87 -18.66
C VAL A 244 6.47 -14.00 -17.85
N LEU A 245 6.58 -14.97 -16.93
CA LEU A 245 7.84 -15.22 -16.23
C LEU A 245 8.96 -15.66 -17.19
N GLU A 246 8.65 -16.28 -18.33
CA GLU A 246 9.68 -16.63 -19.32
C GLU A 246 10.36 -15.40 -19.92
N THR A 247 9.63 -14.30 -20.09
CA THR A 247 10.08 -13.10 -20.82
C THR A 247 10.37 -11.91 -19.92
N ASN A 248 9.59 -11.68 -18.86
CA ASN A 248 9.80 -10.58 -17.93
C ASN A 248 11.10 -10.79 -17.14
N LYS A 249 11.91 -9.73 -17.08
CA LYS A 249 13.22 -9.70 -16.40
C LYS A 249 13.28 -8.67 -15.26
N ALA A 250 12.13 -8.20 -14.79
CA ALA A 250 12.05 -7.20 -13.72
C ALA A 250 11.46 -7.79 -12.44
N LEU A 251 10.45 -8.65 -12.54
CA LEU A 251 9.76 -9.21 -11.38
C LEU A 251 10.69 -10.16 -10.63
N THR A 252 10.93 -9.84 -9.35
CA THR A 252 11.78 -10.61 -8.44
C THR A 252 10.97 -11.38 -7.42
N ALA A 253 9.78 -10.89 -7.04
CA ALA A 253 8.91 -11.52 -6.06
C ALA A 253 7.46 -11.63 -6.54
N LEU A 254 6.93 -12.84 -6.50
CA LEU A 254 5.54 -13.15 -6.82
C LEU A 254 4.91 -13.98 -5.69
N ASP A 255 3.83 -13.49 -5.10
CA ASP A 255 3.02 -14.27 -4.18
C ASP A 255 1.68 -14.63 -4.82
N ILE A 256 1.46 -15.93 -5.01
CA ILE A 256 0.21 -16.51 -5.52
C ILE A 256 -0.29 -17.62 -4.59
N GLY A 257 0.02 -17.53 -3.29
CA GLY A 257 -0.54 -18.42 -2.29
C GLY A 257 -2.07 -18.30 -2.18
N SER A 258 -2.74 -19.35 -1.70
CA SER A 258 -4.19 -19.35 -1.47
C SER A 258 -5.01 -18.93 -2.71
N ASN A 259 -4.76 -19.57 -3.86
CA ASN A 259 -5.35 -19.19 -5.15
C ASN A 259 -6.08 -20.33 -5.88
N HIS A 260 -6.28 -21.45 -5.19
CA HIS A 260 -6.87 -22.67 -5.76
C HIS A 260 -6.11 -23.18 -6.99
N ILE A 261 -4.77 -23.10 -6.94
CA ILE A 261 -3.87 -23.66 -7.95
C ILE A 261 -3.62 -25.13 -7.58
N GLY A 262 -3.78 -26.02 -8.55
CA GLY A 262 -3.41 -27.43 -8.48
C GLY A 262 -2.10 -27.73 -9.18
N ASP A 263 -1.81 -29.02 -9.34
CA ASP A 263 -0.57 -29.48 -9.98
C ASP A 263 -0.44 -29.00 -11.43
N ASP A 264 -1.53 -28.93 -12.20
CA ASP A 264 -1.52 -28.43 -13.58
C ASP A 264 -1.02 -26.98 -13.66
N GLY A 265 -1.52 -26.10 -12.78
CA GLY A 265 -1.07 -24.71 -12.70
C GLY A 265 0.37 -24.59 -12.25
N ALA A 266 0.78 -25.42 -11.28
CA ALA A 266 2.14 -25.46 -10.76
C ALA A 266 3.15 -26.03 -11.77
N GLU A 267 2.75 -26.94 -12.65
CA GLU A 267 3.57 -27.45 -13.75
C GLU A 267 3.92 -26.34 -14.76
N TYR A 268 2.97 -25.45 -15.10
CA TYR A 268 3.28 -24.28 -15.93
C TYR A 268 4.35 -23.40 -15.28
N LEU A 269 4.21 -23.10 -13.98
CA LEU A 269 5.17 -22.28 -13.24
C LEU A 269 6.55 -22.94 -13.20
N ALA A 270 6.61 -24.24 -12.92
CA ALA A 270 7.85 -25.00 -12.92
C ALA A 270 8.52 -25.03 -14.30
N HIS A 271 7.74 -25.05 -15.39
CA HIS A 271 8.29 -24.95 -16.75
C HIS A 271 8.96 -23.58 -16.97
N ALA A 272 8.25 -22.49 -16.67
CA ALA A 272 8.76 -21.13 -16.85
C ALA A 272 10.01 -20.85 -16.01
N LEU A 273 10.09 -21.39 -14.78
CA LEU A 273 11.25 -21.21 -13.90
C LEU A 273 12.53 -21.88 -14.40
N LYS A 274 12.47 -22.80 -15.37
CA LYS A 274 13.68 -23.36 -15.99
C LYS A 274 14.48 -22.31 -16.76
N THR A 275 13.81 -21.28 -17.29
CA THR A 275 14.41 -20.24 -18.13
C THR A 275 14.38 -18.86 -17.49
N ASN A 276 13.45 -18.59 -16.56
CA ASN A 276 13.47 -17.38 -15.75
C ASN A 276 14.69 -17.39 -14.81
N ARG A 277 15.42 -16.28 -14.72
CA ARG A 277 16.57 -16.08 -13.81
C ARG A 277 16.39 -14.90 -12.87
N THR A 278 15.29 -14.17 -12.97
CA THR A 278 15.08 -12.93 -12.21
C THR A 278 14.21 -13.12 -10.98
N LEU A 279 13.31 -14.10 -11.00
CA LEU A 279 12.40 -14.39 -9.89
C LEU A 279 13.17 -15.11 -8.77
N SER A 280 13.39 -14.39 -7.67
CA SER A 280 14.05 -14.88 -6.46
C SER A 280 13.07 -15.49 -5.46
N THR A 281 11.81 -15.06 -5.51
CA THR A 281 10.78 -15.44 -4.52
C THR A 281 9.48 -15.80 -5.22
N LEU A 282 9.02 -17.03 -5.02
CA LEU A 282 7.69 -17.48 -5.45
C LEU A 282 6.98 -18.14 -4.27
N ASN A 283 5.88 -17.54 -3.81
CA ASN A 283 5.03 -18.14 -2.78
C ASN A 283 3.83 -18.85 -3.40
N LEU A 284 3.71 -20.15 -3.10
CA LEU A 284 2.63 -21.03 -3.54
C LEU A 284 1.87 -21.68 -2.37
N GLN A 285 2.10 -21.23 -1.14
CA GLN A 285 1.47 -21.80 0.06
C GLN A 285 -0.06 -21.77 -0.02
N HIS A 286 -0.72 -22.69 0.68
CA HIS A 286 -2.19 -22.77 0.73
C HIS A 286 -2.86 -22.99 -0.65
N ASN A 287 -2.16 -23.60 -1.60
CA ASN A 287 -2.72 -24.15 -2.83
C ASN A 287 -2.84 -25.68 -2.75
N SER A 288 -3.52 -26.28 -3.73
CA SER A 288 -3.76 -27.73 -3.82
C SER A 288 -2.66 -28.42 -4.63
N ILE A 289 -1.41 -28.10 -4.33
CA ILE A 289 -0.22 -28.59 -5.06
C ILE A 289 0.44 -29.70 -4.25
N THR A 290 0.86 -30.78 -4.92
CA THR A 290 1.58 -31.87 -4.29
C THR A 290 2.93 -31.42 -3.74
N THR A 291 3.31 -31.96 -2.59
CA THR A 291 4.55 -31.60 -1.89
C THR A 291 5.79 -31.81 -2.76
N SER A 292 5.81 -32.86 -3.58
CA SER A 292 6.91 -33.15 -4.52
C SER A 292 7.09 -32.03 -5.55
N LEU A 293 5.98 -31.49 -6.08
CA LEU A 293 6.03 -30.42 -7.06
C LEU A 293 6.45 -29.08 -6.42
N ILE A 294 5.99 -28.78 -5.21
CA ILE A 294 6.48 -27.62 -4.43
C ILE A 294 7.99 -27.72 -4.17
N GLN A 295 8.50 -28.90 -3.78
CA GLN A 295 9.93 -29.12 -3.59
C GLN A 295 10.71 -28.84 -4.88
N ARG A 296 10.25 -29.38 -6.01
CA ARG A 296 10.86 -29.15 -7.33
C ARG A 296 10.89 -27.67 -7.70
N ILE A 297 9.80 -26.94 -7.47
CA ILE A 297 9.74 -25.48 -7.73
C ILE A 297 10.73 -24.73 -6.84
N ASN A 298 10.81 -25.06 -5.55
CA ASN A 298 11.75 -24.43 -4.63
C ASN A 298 13.22 -24.68 -5.03
N GLU A 299 13.55 -25.86 -5.57
CA GLU A 299 14.87 -26.14 -6.11
C GLU A 299 15.19 -25.30 -7.35
N LEU A 300 14.22 -25.11 -8.25
CA LEU A 300 14.39 -24.25 -9.43
C LEU A 300 14.64 -22.79 -9.02
N ILE A 301 13.91 -22.27 -8.03
CA ILE A 301 14.13 -20.92 -7.50
C ILE A 301 15.52 -20.79 -6.86
N LYS A 302 15.95 -21.78 -6.05
CA LYS A 302 17.29 -21.78 -5.46
C LYS A 302 18.40 -21.78 -6.51
N LYS A 303 18.23 -22.54 -7.60
CA LYS A 303 19.19 -22.57 -8.70
C LYS A 303 19.30 -21.21 -9.41
N ASN A 304 18.18 -20.52 -9.61
CA ASN A 304 18.20 -19.17 -10.17
C ASN A 304 19.03 -18.19 -9.33
N LEU A 305 19.07 -18.37 -8.00
CA LEU A 305 19.88 -17.54 -7.10
C LEU A 305 21.37 -17.92 -7.07
N SER A 306 21.72 -19.17 -7.38
CA SER A 306 23.12 -19.64 -7.34
C SER A 306 23.88 -19.44 -8.65
N ASP A 307 23.17 -19.34 -9.78
CA ASP A 307 23.80 -19.14 -11.10
C ASP A 307 24.23 -17.66 -11.33
N ASP A 308 23.87 -16.74 -10.43
CA ASP A 308 24.21 -15.31 -10.46
C ASP A 308 25.44 -14.92 -9.59
N SER A 309 26.14 -15.89 -8.98
CA SER A 309 27.36 -15.70 -8.17
C SER A 309 28.62 -16.23 -8.84
#